data_AF-A0A9Q0JU69-F1
#
_entry.id   AF-A0A9Q0JU69-F1
#
_cell.length_a   1.000
_cell.length_b   1.000
_cell.length_c   1.000
_cell.angle_alpha   90.00
_cell.angle_beta   90.00
_cell.angle_gamma   90.00
#
_symmetry.space_group_name_H-M   'P 1'
#
loop_
_entity.id
_entity.type
_entity.pdbx_description
1 polymer ?
#
loop_
_entity_poly.entity_id
_entity_poly.type
_entity_poly.pdbx_seq_one_letter_code
_entity_poly.pdbx_strand_id
1 'polypeptide(L)'
;MTVIVEQPEFGEVGTQEQKNHEENNELVLEGGFVVPESNTFGHIFRDYNAESERKDSVEEFYKQNHIHQTVDFVKRMREEYGKLNKVEMSIWECCELLNKFVDESDPDLDEPQIEHLLQTAEAIRKDHPNEDWLHLTGLIHDLGKVLSFPSFGELPQWAIVGDTFPVGCAFDESIVHHKYFKENPDHHNPAYNTKYGIYSEGCGLDKVLMSWGHDDYMYMVTKENKSTLPSTALFIIRFHSFYPLHRSGAYKHLMNDEDVENLKWLQIFNKYDLYSKSNVRIDVEKVKPYYLSLIEKDSNMDLRRKTDHRNEKPITAPPSLLEKMENGVGSLLIYLLNLWVDESVVVFVSKLVYELT
;
A
#
# COMPACT_ATOMS: atom_id res chain seq x y z
N MET A 1 -55.79 -3.13 -52.66
CA MET A 1 -56.63 -4.34 -52.60
C MET A 1 -55.80 -5.43 -51.95
N THR A 2 -56.39 -6.06 -50.94
CA THR A 2 -55.85 -7.07 -50.02
C THR A 2 -55.54 -8.41 -50.70
N VAL A 3 -54.67 -9.23 -50.07
CA VAL A 3 -54.75 -10.70 -49.81
C VAL A 3 -53.31 -11.26 -49.66
N ILE A 4 -52.71 -11.40 -48.45
CA ILE A 4 -52.48 -12.59 -47.56
C ILE A 4 -52.20 -13.93 -48.32
N VAL A 5 -51.30 -14.89 -48.01
CA VAL A 5 -50.66 -15.51 -46.80
C VAL A 5 -49.41 -16.30 -47.36
N GLU A 6 -48.33 -16.69 -46.67
CA GLU A 6 -48.17 -17.70 -45.60
C GLU A 6 -46.79 -17.57 -44.92
N GLN A 7 -46.77 -17.75 -43.59
CA GLN A 7 -45.57 -18.11 -42.82
C GLN A 7 -45.31 -19.62 -42.92
N PRO A 8 -44.07 -20.05 -42.69
CA PRO A 8 -43.85 -21.25 -41.88
C PRO A 8 -42.94 -20.98 -40.67
N GLU A 9 -43.27 -21.71 -39.60
CA GLU A 9 -42.64 -21.72 -38.29
C GLU A 9 -41.25 -22.38 -38.25
N PHE A 10 -40.60 -22.10 -37.12
CA PHE A 10 -39.33 -22.53 -36.56
C PHE A 10 -38.91 -23.99 -36.77
N GLY A 11 -37.61 -24.17 -37.00
CA GLY A 11 -36.85 -25.35 -36.63
C GLY A 11 -35.49 -24.92 -36.05
N GLU A 12 -35.27 -25.20 -34.78
CA GLU A 12 -33.97 -25.05 -34.08
C GLU A 12 -32.96 -26.07 -34.63
N VAL A 13 -31.76 -25.62 -35.03
CA VAL A 13 -30.49 -26.33 -34.78
C VAL A 13 -29.38 -25.27 -34.73
N GLY A 14 -28.59 -25.30 -33.65
CA GLY A 14 -27.61 -24.27 -33.29
C GLY A 14 -26.42 -24.11 -34.22
N THR A 15 -25.84 -22.92 -34.13
CA THR A 15 -24.51 -22.59 -34.67
C THR A 15 -23.79 -21.71 -33.66
N GLN A 16 -22.59 -22.14 -33.29
CA GLN A 16 -21.61 -21.38 -32.52
C GLN A 16 -21.26 -20.09 -33.28
N GLU A 17 -21.53 -18.93 -32.69
CA GLU A 17 -20.98 -17.66 -33.18
C GLU A 17 -19.61 -17.42 -32.54
N GLN A 18 -18.56 -17.54 -33.35
CA GLN A 18 -17.25 -16.94 -33.07
C GLN A 18 -17.41 -15.42 -33.10
N LYS A 19 -17.23 -14.75 -31.95
CA LYS A 19 -17.00 -13.31 -31.90
C LYS A 19 -15.50 -13.06 -32.00
N ASN A 20 -15.10 -12.44 -33.11
CA ASN A 20 -13.79 -11.84 -33.32
C ASN A 20 -13.55 -10.77 -32.24
N HIS A 21 -12.52 -10.95 -31.44
CA HIS A 21 -11.94 -9.88 -30.62
C HIS A 21 -10.95 -9.10 -31.49
N GLU A 22 -11.17 -7.79 -31.59
CA GLU A 22 -10.23 -6.85 -32.18
C GLU A 22 -8.90 -6.91 -31.42
N GLU A 23 -7.82 -7.20 -32.15
CA GLU A 23 -6.44 -7.18 -31.64
C GLU A 23 -6.04 -5.73 -31.35
N ASN A 24 -5.96 -5.39 -30.07
CA ASN A 24 -5.10 -4.29 -29.63
C ASN A 24 -3.65 -4.73 -29.86
N ASN A 25 -2.97 -4.07 -30.79
CA ASN A 25 -1.54 -4.21 -31.04
C ASN A 25 -0.75 -3.71 -29.80
N GLU A 26 -0.65 -4.54 -28.78
CA GLU A 26 0.36 -4.43 -27.74
C GLU A 26 1.65 -5.05 -28.30
N LEU A 27 2.74 -4.28 -28.32
CA LEU A 27 4.07 -4.78 -28.64
C LEU A 27 4.50 -5.79 -27.56
N VAL A 28 4.11 -7.06 -27.73
CA VAL A 28 4.59 -8.18 -26.93
C VAL A 28 6.07 -8.36 -27.25
N LEU A 29 6.94 -7.84 -26.40
CA LEU A 29 8.34 -8.24 -26.38
C LEU A 29 8.38 -9.76 -26.11
N GLU A 30 9.06 -10.52 -26.98
CA GLU A 30 9.30 -11.95 -26.75
C GLU A 30 9.92 -12.13 -25.35
N GLY A 31 9.15 -12.70 -24.42
CA GLY A 31 9.61 -12.98 -23.05
C GLY A 31 8.94 -12.18 -21.91
N GLY A 32 7.88 -11.40 -22.16
CA GLY A 32 7.13 -10.67 -21.12
C GLY A 32 6.48 -11.54 -20.02
N PHE A 33 5.88 -10.92 -19.01
CA PHE A 33 5.11 -11.58 -17.95
C PHE A 33 3.81 -12.16 -18.52
N VAL A 34 3.68 -13.47 -18.38
CA VAL A 34 2.51 -14.23 -18.84
C VAL A 34 1.51 -14.30 -17.69
N VAL A 35 0.31 -13.76 -17.92
CA VAL A 35 -0.80 -13.84 -16.96
C VAL A 35 -1.23 -15.30 -16.81
N PRO A 36 -1.21 -15.87 -15.60
CA PRO A 36 -1.65 -17.24 -15.37
C PRO A 36 -3.16 -17.38 -15.55
N GLU A 37 -3.61 -18.55 -15.99
CA GLU A 37 -5.04 -18.85 -16.21
C GLU A 37 -5.82 -18.99 -14.89
N SER A 38 -5.14 -19.31 -13.78
CA SER A 38 -5.73 -19.50 -12.45
C SER A 38 -4.79 -19.04 -11.33
N ASN A 39 -5.35 -18.73 -10.16
CA ASN A 39 -4.61 -18.38 -8.95
C ASN A 39 -3.91 -19.61 -8.32
N THR A 40 -3.22 -19.41 -7.19
CA THR A 40 -2.47 -20.46 -6.49
C THR A 40 -3.32 -21.64 -6.00
N PHE A 41 -4.65 -21.43 -5.90
CA PHE A 41 -5.64 -22.43 -5.52
C PHE A 41 -6.35 -23.09 -6.71
N GLY A 42 -6.00 -22.72 -7.95
CA GLY A 42 -6.64 -23.24 -9.16
C GLY A 42 -7.98 -22.59 -9.49
N HIS A 43 -8.32 -21.46 -8.86
CA HIS A 43 -9.53 -20.69 -9.10
C HIS A 43 -9.27 -19.50 -10.03
N ILE A 44 -10.34 -18.89 -10.53
CA ILE A 44 -10.24 -17.60 -11.22
C ILE A 44 -9.86 -16.53 -10.20
N PHE A 45 -8.93 -15.64 -10.56
CA PHE A 45 -8.50 -14.54 -9.69
C PHE A 45 -9.66 -13.67 -9.23
N ARG A 46 -9.66 -13.34 -7.93
CA ARG A 46 -10.67 -12.47 -7.29
C ARG A 46 -12.11 -12.97 -7.44
N ASP A 47 -12.31 -14.29 -7.41
CA ASP A 47 -13.66 -14.86 -7.36
C ASP A 47 -14.16 -14.93 -5.91
N TYR A 48 -14.91 -13.90 -5.50
CA TYR A 48 -15.54 -13.82 -4.17
C TYR A 48 -16.77 -14.72 -4.02
N ASN A 49 -17.26 -15.34 -5.09
CA ASN A 49 -18.43 -16.22 -5.06
C ASN A 49 -18.05 -17.70 -5.07
N ALA A 50 -16.83 -18.03 -5.54
CA ALA A 50 -16.30 -19.38 -5.54
C ALA A 50 -16.37 -20.02 -4.15
N GLU A 51 -16.89 -21.24 -4.10
CA GLU A 51 -16.82 -22.07 -2.89
C GLU A 51 -15.35 -22.33 -2.57
N SER A 52 -14.89 -21.80 -1.43
CA SER A 52 -13.52 -21.93 -0.94
C SER A 52 -13.53 -21.88 0.58
N GLU A 53 -12.50 -22.43 1.23
CA GLU A 53 -12.36 -22.40 2.70
C GLU A 53 -12.28 -20.96 3.25
N ARG A 54 -11.92 -19.98 2.41
CA ARG A 54 -11.76 -18.56 2.77
C ARG A 54 -13.00 -17.71 2.50
N LYS A 55 -14.03 -18.24 1.83
CA LYS A 55 -15.20 -17.47 1.40
C LYS A 55 -15.88 -16.75 2.57
N ASP A 56 -16.18 -17.47 3.65
CA ASP A 56 -16.88 -16.94 4.81
C ASP A 56 -16.04 -15.90 5.56
N SER A 57 -14.73 -16.12 5.68
CA SER A 57 -13.83 -15.18 6.37
C SER A 57 -13.62 -13.90 5.56
N VAL A 58 -13.48 -13.99 4.24
CA VAL A 58 -13.38 -12.84 3.34
C VAL A 58 -14.69 -12.04 3.31
N GLU A 59 -15.85 -12.72 3.30
CA GLU A 59 -17.13 -12.03 3.35
C GLU A 59 -17.36 -11.31 4.69
N GLU A 60 -17.03 -11.95 5.82
CA GLU A 60 -17.11 -11.29 7.14
C GLU A 60 -16.12 -10.13 7.25
N PHE A 61 -14.91 -10.26 6.71
CA PHE A 61 -13.94 -9.18 6.61
C PHE A 61 -14.54 -7.96 5.90
N TYR A 62 -15.09 -8.15 4.68
CA TYR A 62 -15.64 -7.04 3.90
C TYR A 62 -16.90 -6.46 4.54
N LYS A 63 -17.71 -7.28 5.20
CA LYS A 63 -18.82 -6.79 6.02
C LYS A 63 -18.33 -5.83 7.11
N GLN A 64 -17.32 -6.21 7.89
CA GLN A 64 -16.77 -5.35 8.93
C GLN A 64 -16.16 -4.07 8.35
N ASN A 65 -15.43 -4.18 7.24
CA ASN A 65 -14.89 -3.02 6.53
C ASN A 65 -16.00 -2.05 6.12
N HIS A 66 -17.00 -2.52 5.37
CA HIS A 66 -18.07 -1.68 4.84
C HIS A 66 -18.94 -1.05 5.92
N ILE A 67 -19.12 -1.69 7.08
CA ILE A 67 -19.92 -1.13 8.19
C ILE A 67 -19.16 0.02 8.88
N HIS A 68 -17.84 -0.12 9.07
CA HIS A 68 -17.09 0.76 9.96
C HIS A 68 -16.26 1.84 9.27
N GLN A 69 -15.97 1.70 7.97
CA GLN A 69 -15.32 2.73 7.16
C GLN A 69 -16.28 3.90 6.90
N THR A 70 -16.21 4.91 7.77
CA THR A 70 -17.00 6.15 7.73
C THR A 70 -16.11 7.36 7.53
N VAL A 71 -16.67 8.48 7.11
CA VAL A 71 -15.96 9.77 7.01
C VAL A 71 -15.27 10.13 8.33
N ASP A 72 -15.94 9.91 9.46
CA ASP A 72 -15.41 10.22 10.79
C ASP A 72 -14.30 9.25 11.21
N PHE A 73 -14.44 7.96 10.88
CA PHE A 73 -13.37 6.99 11.10
C PHE A 73 -12.12 7.37 10.29
N VAL A 74 -12.25 7.55 8.98
CA VAL A 74 -11.13 7.87 8.08
C VAL A 74 -10.42 9.16 8.51
N LYS A 75 -11.15 10.21 8.87
CA LYS A 75 -10.55 11.47 9.36
C LYS A 75 -9.71 11.26 10.61
N ARG A 76 -10.21 10.50 11.59
CA ARG A 76 -9.46 10.19 12.82
C ARG A 76 -8.20 9.38 12.53
N MET A 77 -8.30 8.37 11.65
CA MET A 77 -7.15 7.56 11.28
C MET A 77 -6.07 8.38 10.57
N ARG A 78 -6.45 9.22 9.60
CA ARG A 78 -5.51 10.14 8.96
C ARG A 78 -4.87 11.12 9.94
N GLU A 79 -5.63 11.66 10.89
CA GLU A 79 -5.09 12.54 11.93
C GLU A 79 -4.08 11.82 12.85
N GLU A 80 -4.40 10.60 13.26
CA GLU A 80 -3.55 9.82 14.15
C GLU A 80 -2.27 9.37 13.46
N TYR A 81 -2.39 8.73 12.30
CA TYR A 81 -1.29 8.08 11.61
C TYR A 81 -0.50 9.04 10.71
N GLY A 82 -1.10 10.17 10.30
CA GLY A 82 -0.38 11.23 9.59
C GLY A 82 0.72 11.90 10.42
N LYS A 83 0.77 11.67 11.73
CA LYS A 83 1.87 12.12 12.61
C LYS A 83 3.17 11.35 12.38
N LEU A 84 3.09 10.15 11.80
CA LEU A 84 4.22 9.26 11.50
C LEU A 84 5.22 9.09 12.66
N ASN A 85 4.70 8.95 13.88
CA ASN A 85 5.48 8.89 15.11
C ASN A 85 5.36 7.55 15.84
N LYS A 86 5.00 6.48 15.11
CA LYS A 86 4.82 5.14 15.67
C LYS A 86 6.16 4.40 15.80
N VAL A 87 6.91 4.29 14.71
CA VAL A 87 8.18 3.55 14.62
C VAL A 87 9.10 4.21 13.60
N GLU A 88 10.41 4.18 13.86
CA GLU A 88 11.47 4.50 12.91
C GLU A 88 12.09 3.18 12.41
N MET A 89 12.07 2.96 11.09
CA MET A 89 12.46 1.69 10.46
C MET A 89 12.84 1.91 8.99
N SER A 90 13.82 1.17 8.48
CA SER A 90 14.13 1.19 7.04
C SER A 90 13.09 0.40 6.24
N ILE A 91 12.99 0.69 4.95
CA ILE A 91 12.08 0.00 4.03
C ILE A 91 12.32 -1.52 4.02
N TRP A 92 13.60 -1.94 4.08
CA TRP A 92 13.92 -3.36 4.09
C TRP A 92 13.56 -4.04 5.41
N GLU A 93 13.74 -3.35 6.55
CA GLU A 93 13.25 -3.85 7.84
C GLU A 93 11.72 -3.97 7.86
N CYS A 94 10.99 -3.06 7.20
CA CYS A 94 9.53 -3.20 7.02
C CYS A 94 9.16 -4.44 6.18
N CYS A 95 9.90 -4.71 5.09
CA CYS A 95 9.74 -5.93 4.30
C CYS A 95 9.93 -7.19 5.16
N GLU A 96 11.00 -7.22 5.97
CA GLU A 96 11.31 -8.34 6.87
C GLU A 96 10.27 -8.50 7.99
N LEU A 97 9.70 -7.41 8.51
CA LEU A 97 8.61 -7.45 9.49
C LEU A 97 7.36 -8.12 8.91
N LEU A 98 7.01 -7.79 7.67
CA LEU A 98 5.85 -8.32 6.95
C LEU A 98 5.96 -9.79 6.58
N ASN A 99 7.13 -10.42 6.74
CA ASN A 99 7.27 -11.87 6.63
C ASN A 99 6.42 -12.65 7.66
N LYS A 100 5.87 -11.96 8.67
CA LYS A 100 4.95 -12.52 9.68
C LYS A 100 3.48 -12.21 9.43
N PHE A 101 3.15 -11.52 8.34
CA PHE A 101 1.80 -11.07 8.01
C PHE A 101 1.19 -11.94 6.91
N VAL A 102 -0.08 -12.29 7.09
CA VAL A 102 -0.95 -12.97 6.09
C VAL A 102 -2.20 -12.10 5.92
N ASP A 103 -2.51 -11.76 4.66
CA ASP A 103 -3.64 -10.90 4.30
C ASP A 103 -4.95 -11.70 4.31
N GLU A 104 -5.87 -11.37 5.21
CA GLU A 104 -7.16 -12.07 5.34
C GLU A 104 -8.14 -11.75 4.20
N SER A 105 -7.98 -10.61 3.52
CA SER A 105 -8.88 -10.16 2.45
C SER A 105 -8.61 -10.79 1.09
N ASP A 106 -7.40 -11.33 0.91
CA ASP A 106 -6.94 -11.88 -0.36
C ASP A 106 -7.46 -13.31 -0.58
N PRO A 107 -8.30 -13.56 -1.62
CA PRO A 107 -8.75 -14.92 -1.94
C PRO A 107 -7.69 -15.74 -2.69
N ASP A 108 -6.58 -15.13 -3.11
CA ASP A 108 -5.65 -15.69 -4.11
C ASP A 108 -4.30 -16.17 -3.54
N LEU A 109 -3.94 -15.86 -2.28
CA LEU A 109 -2.62 -16.17 -1.70
C LEU A 109 -2.62 -16.42 -0.17
N ASP A 110 -1.76 -17.34 0.31
CA ASP A 110 -1.51 -17.64 1.74
C ASP A 110 0.01 -17.62 2.09
N GLU A 111 0.81 -16.93 1.29
CA GLU A 111 2.26 -16.80 1.48
C GLU A 111 2.63 -15.55 2.28
N PRO A 112 3.83 -15.49 2.89
CA PRO A 112 4.31 -14.29 3.57
C PRO A 112 4.32 -13.08 2.64
N GLN A 113 3.88 -11.94 3.16
CA GLN A 113 3.74 -10.71 2.38
C GLN A 113 5.03 -10.27 1.66
N ILE A 114 6.23 -10.55 2.20
CA ILE A 114 7.50 -10.22 1.53
C ILE A 114 7.68 -10.93 0.18
N GLU A 115 7.18 -12.16 0.02
CA GLU A 115 7.22 -12.87 -1.26
C GLU A 115 6.36 -12.13 -2.30
N HIS A 116 5.16 -11.69 -1.91
CA HIS A 116 4.29 -10.89 -2.79
C HIS A 116 4.95 -9.59 -3.27
N LEU A 117 5.60 -8.85 -2.35
CA LEU A 117 6.32 -7.62 -2.69
C LEU A 117 7.41 -7.89 -3.74
N LEU A 118 8.20 -8.94 -3.54
CA LEU A 118 9.29 -9.30 -4.45
C LEU A 118 8.79 -9.89 -5.76
N GLN A 119 7.72 -10.69 -5.76
CA GLN A 119 7.08 -11.22 -6.96
C GLN A 119 6.57 -10.09 -7.85
N THR A 120 5.86 -9.12 -7.25
CA THR A 120 5.37 -7.94 -7.95
C THR A 120 6.53 -7.15 -8.54
N ALA A 121 7.53 -6.82 -7.72
CA ALA A 121 8.67 -6.02 -8.15
C ALA A 121 9.53 -6.71 -9.24
N GLU A 122 9.80 -8.01 -9.12
CA GLU A 122 10.57 -8.76 -10.12
C GLU A 122 9.79 -8.96 -11.43
N ALA A 123 8.47 -9.16 -11.36
CA ALA A 123 7.62 -9.26 -12.55
C ALA A 123 7.61 -7.93 -13.33
N ILE A 124 7.47 -6.79 -12.63
CA ILE A 124 7.61 -5.46 -13.23
C ILE A 124 9.00 -5.30 -13.83
N ARG A 125 10.06 -5.63 -13.08
CA ARG A 125 11.46 -5.47 -13.52
C ARG A 125 11.79 -6.25 -14.79
N LYS A 126 11.14 -7.39 -14.99
CA LYS A 126 11.29 -8.20 -16.19
C LYS A 126 10.72 -7.51 -17.43
N ASP A 127 9.54 -6.91 -17.31
CA ASP A 127 8.79 -6.32 -18.43
C ASP A 127 9.13 -4.85 -18.68
N HIS A 128 9.55 -4.13 -17.64
CA HIS A 128 9.86 -2.70 -17.66
C HIS A 128 11.28 -2.40 -17.17
N PRO A 129 12.34 -3.03 -17.73
CA PRO A 129 13.69 -3.02 -17.15
C PRO A 129 14.34 -1.64 -16.93
N ASN A 130 13.81 -0.60 -17.59
CA ASN A 130 14.31 0.77 -17.49
C ASN A 130 13.52 1.64 -16.48
N GLU A 131 12.43 1.14 -15.89
CA GLU A 131 11.54 1.89 -15.00
C GLU A 131 11.81 1.55 -13.53
N ASP A 132 13.01 1.87 -13.06
CA ASP A 132 13.45 1.50 -11.71
C ASP A 132 12.57 2.05 -10.58
N TRP A 133 11.94 3.21 -10.77
CA TRP A 133 10.94 3.76 -9.86
C TRP A 133 9.70 2.86 -9.73
N LEU A 134 9.31 2.16 -10.80
CA LEU A 134 8.16 1.25 -10.79
C LEU A 134 8.51 -0.06 -10.10
N HIS A 135 9.77 -0.51 -10.20
CA HIS A 135 10.25 -1.67 -9.45
C HIS A 135 10.21 -1.39 -7.94
N LEU A 136 10.69 -0.21 -7.53
CA LEU A 136 10.61 0.22 -6.14
C LEU A 136 9.16 0.39 -5.70
N THR A 137 8.28 0.93 -6.55
CA THR A 137 6.83 1.01 -6.29
C THR A 137 6.25 -0.38 -6.01
N GLY A 138 6.60 -1.39 -6.82
CA GLY A 138 6.23 -2.80 -6.58
C GLY A 138 6.73 -3.34 -5.26
N LEU A 139 7.94 -2.99 -4.83
CA LEU A 139 8.46 -3.43 -3.53
C LEU A 139 7.71 -2.80 -2.35
N ILE A 140 7.24 -1.56 -2.48
CA ILE A 140 6.76 -0.78 -1.33
C ILE A 140 5.25 -0.65 -1.21
N HIS A 141 4.49 -0.95 -2.27
CA HIS A 141 3.05 -0.66 -2.36
C HIS A 141 2.26 -1.15 -1.12
N ASP A 142 2.60 -2.34 -0.66
CA ASP A 142 1.89 -3.06 0.40
C ASP A 142 2.51 -2.88 1.79
N LEU A 143 3.55 -2.05 1.93
CA LEU A 143 4.24 -1.89 3.22
C LEU A 143 3.37 -1.26 4.30
N GLY A 144 2.22 -0.67 3.95
CA GLY A 144 1.28 -0.12 4.92
C GLY A 144 0.58 -1.18 5.76
N LYS A 145 0.70 -2.45 5.36
CA LYS A 145 0.24 -3.60 6.15
C LYS A 145 0.92 -3.71 7.52
N VAL A 146 2.03 -3.00 7.75
CA VAL A 146 2.68 -2.89 9.07
C VAL A 146 1.75 -2.37 10.18
N LEU A 147 0.63 -1.72 9.82
CA LEU A 147 -0.41 -1.29 10.75
C LEU A 147 -1.01 -2.42 11.59
N SER A 148 -0.86 -3.68 11.16
CA SER A 148 -1.33 -4.86 11.91
C SER A 148 -0.46 -5.21 13.11
N PHE A 149 0.73 -4.62 13.23
CA PHE A 149 1.68 -4.96 14.29
C PHE A 149 1.48 -4.07 15.52
N PRO A 150 1.73 -4.59 16.74
CA PRO A 150 1.60 -3.83 17.99
C PRO A 150 2.39 -2.52 18.03
N SER A 151 3.56 -2.49 17.39
CA SER A 151 4.39 -1.28 17.32
C SER A 151 3.76 -0.16 16.48
N PHE A 152 2.85 -0.49 15.57
CA PHE A 152 2.16 0.47 14.71
C PHE A 152 0.74 0.78 15.19
N GLY A 153 0.12 -0.09 15.98
CA GLY A 153 -1.19 0.15 16.59
C GLY A 153 -2.11 -1.05 16.61
N GLU A 154 -1.72 -2.17 16.00
CA GLU A 154 -2.49 -3.42 15.96
C GLU A 154 -3.93 -3.19 15.48
N LEU A 155 -4.07 -2.49 14.35
CA LEU A 155 -5.38 -2.26 13.77
C LEU A 155 -5.98 -3.60 13.30
N PRO A 156 -7.32 -3.75 13.37
CA PRO A 156 -7.96 -4.91 12.76
C PRO A 156 -7.75 -4.89 11.25
N GLN A 157 -7.61 -6.05 10.63
CA GLN A 157 -7.28 -6.15 9.19
C GLN A 157 -8.28 -5.38 8.30
N TRP A 158 -9.57 -5.33 8.67
CA TRP A 158 -10.57 -4.58 7.90
C TRP A 158 -10.27 -3.07 7.78
N ALA A 159 -9.45 -2.52 8.69
CA ALA A 159 -8.98 -1.14 8.66
C ALA A 159 -7.58 -0.98 8.05
N ILE A 160 -7.05 -2.03 7.39
CA ILE A 160 -5.70 -2.07 6.83
C ILE A 160 -5.74 -2.52 5.38
N VAL A 161 -6.31 -3.70 5.09
CA VAL A 161 -6.23 -4.37 3.78
C VAL A 161 -7.57 -4.31 3.04
N GLY A 162 -7.64 -4.95 1.87
CA GLY A 162 -8.84 -5.05 1.04
C GLY A 162 -9.05 -3.88 0.08
N ASP A 163 -10.02 -4.06 -0.82
CA ASP A 163 -10.40 -3.05 -1.80
C ASP A 163 -10.83 -1.74 -1.12
N THR A 164 -10.40 -0.60 -1.68
CA THR A 164 -10.72 0.72 -1.18
C THR A 164 -11.85 1.40 -1.96
N PHE A 165 -12.53 2.35 -1.32
CA PHE A 165 -13.60 3.15 -1.91
C PHE A 165 -13.67 4.55 -1.29
N PRO A 166 -14.22 5.55 -1.99
CA PRO A 166 -14.46 6.87 -1.43
C PRO A 166 -15.49 6.83 -0.30
N VAL A 167 -15.16 7.42 0.86
CA VAL A 167 -16.15 7.75 1.88
C VAL A 167 -16.70 9.15 1.64
N GLY A 168 -17.90 9.47 2.15
CA GLY A 168 -18.47 10.82 2.02
C GLY A 168 -19.15 11.12 0.70
N CYS A 169 -19.31 10.13 -0.19
CA CYS A 169 -20.23 10.12 -1.32
C CYS A 169 -20.92 8.74 -1.40
N ALA A 170 -21.90 8.58 -2.31
CA ALA A 170 -22.62 7.33 -2.46
C ALA A 170 -21.68 6.15 -2.78
N PHE A 171 -21.93 5.00 -2.15
CA PHE A 171 -21.23 3.75 -2.40
C PHE A 171 -21.73 3.11 -3.69
N ASP A 172 -20.84 2.93 -4.66
CA ASP A 172 -21.12 2.36 -5.99
C ASP A 172 -21.31 0.84 -5.91
N GLU A 173 -22.25 0.29 -6.68
CA GLU A 173 -22.58 -1.15 -6.66
C GLU A 173 -21.42 -2.05 -7.12
N SER A 174 -20.41 -1.49 -7.79
CA SER A 174 -19.19 -2.21 -8.17
C SER A 174 -18.25 -2.53 -7.02
N ILE A 175 -18.47 -1.97 -5.82
CA ILE A 175 -17.70 -2.33 -4.63
C ILE A 175 -18.08 -3.77 -4.22
N VAL A 176 -17.07 -4.60 -3.97
CA VAL A 176 -17.25 -5.99 -3.55
C VAL A 176 -18.16 -6.07 -2.32
N HIS A 177 -19.04 -7.08 -2.23
CA HIS A 177 -20.03 -7.23 -1.16
C HIS A 177 -20.83 -5.94 -0.79
N HIS A 178 -21.17 -5.10 -1.78
CA HIS A 178 -21.90 -3.82 -1.62
C HIS A 178 -23.11 -3.87 -0.67
N LYS A 179 -23.82 -5.01 -0.61
CA LYS A 179 -25.00 -5.24 0.23
C LYS A 179 -24.82 -4.81 1.70
N TYR A 180 -23.60 -4.87 2.25
CA TYR A 180 -23.32 -4.51 3.65
C TYR A 180 -23.27 -3.02 3.93
N PHE A 181 -23.16 -2.16 2.91
CA PHE A 181 -23.21 -0.71 3.12
C PHE A 181 -24.54 -0.22 3.69
N LYS A 182 -25.62 -1.01 3.58
CA LYS A 182 -26.90 -0.70 4.23
C LYS A 182 -26.79 -0.58 5.76
N GLU A 183 -25.79 -1.21 6.36
CA GLU A 183 -25.52 -1.17 7.79
C GLU A 183 -24.53 -0.04 8.17
N ASN A 184 -23.88 0.60 7.19
CA ASN A 184 -22.98 1.74 7.42
C ASN A 184 -23.80 3.00 7.76
N PRO A 185 -23.50 3.73 8.84
CA PRO A 185 -24.24 4.95 9.20
C PRO A 185 -24.17 6.06 8.14
N ASP A 186 -23.09 6.14 7.36
CA ASP A 186 -22.94 7.13 6.28
C ASP A 186 -23.83 6.83 5.07
N HIS A 187 -24.27 5.59 4.87
CA HIS A 187 -25.15 5.21 3.77
C HIS A 187 -26.52 5.92 3.82
N HIS A 188 -27.01 6.21 5.02
CA HIS A 188 -28.26 6.92 5.24
C HIS A 188 -28.07 8.42 5.52
N ASN A 189 -26.83 8.91 5.54
CA ASN A 189 -26.54 10.31 5.81
C ASN A 189 -26.80 11.17 4.56
N PRO A 190 -27.74 12.15 4.59
CA PRO A 190 -28.06 12.97 3.42
C PRO A 190 -26.89 13.84 2.92
N ALA A 191 -25.87 14.06 3.74
CA ALA A 191 -24.65 14.75 3.31
C ALA A 191 -23.74 13.87 2.43
N TYR A 192 -23.84 12.54 2.56
CA TYR A 192 -22.90 11.57 1.97
C TYR A 192 -23.56 10.65 0.95
N ASN A 193 -24.87 10.43 1.01
CA ASN A 193 -25.55 9.43 0.17
C ASN A 193 -25.92 9.89 -1.26
N THR A 194 -25.32 10.98 -1.73
CA THR A 194 -25.50 11.47 -3.12
C THR A 194 -24.26 11.19 -3.97
N LYS A 195 -24.39 11.28 -5.30
CA LYS A 195 -23.29 11.02 -6.25
C LYS A 195 -21.98 11.72 -5.88
N TYR A 196 -22.06 12.97 -5.44
CA TYR A 196 -20.90 13.76 -5.05
C TYR A 196 -20.72 13.86 -3.53
N GLY A 197 -21.81 13.77 -2.76
CA GLY A 197 -21.76 13.92 -1.31
C GLY A 197 -21.04 15.21 -0.90
N ILE A 198 -19.88 15.09 -0.22
CA ILE A 198 -19.05 16.23 0.19
C ILE A 198 -18.09 16.75 -0.89
N TYR A 199 -18.00 16.10 -2.05
CA TYR A 199 -17.06 16.43 -3.12
C TYR A 199 -17.67 17.31 -4.19
N SER A 200 -16.82 17.87 -5.05
CA SER A 200 -17.24 18.51 -6.30
C SER A 200 -16.84 17.65 -7.50
N GLU A 201 -17.50 17.87 -8.63
CA GLU A 201 -17.12 17.23 -9.89
C GLU A 201 -15.67 17.56 -10.27
N GLY A 202 -14.93 16.54 -10.72
CA GLY A 202 -13.54 16.67 -11.15
C GLY A 202 -12.61 17.25 -10.09
N CYS A 203 -12.91 17.08 -8.79
CA CYS A 203 -12.13 17.69 -7.72
C CYS A 203 -10.68 17.20 -7.66
N GLY A 204 -10.40 16.02 -8.22
CA GLY A 204 -9.13 15.32 -8.11
C GLY A 204 -9.20 14.28 -6.99
N LEU A 205 -8.72 13.07 -7.26
CA LEU A 205 -8.68 11.99 -6.28
C LEU A 205 -7.77 12.33 -5.09
N ASP A 206 -6.82 13.26 -5.27
CA ASP A 206 -5.98 13.76 -4.19
C ASP A 206 -6.79 14.37 -3.02
N LYS A 207 -7.97 14.92 -3.32
CA LYS A 207 -8.92 15.55 -2.38
C LYS A 207 -10.02 14.60 -1.88
N VAL A 208 -10.08 13.39 -2.42
CA VAL A 208 -11.07 12.38 -2.01
C VAL A 208 -10.56 11.66 -0.76
N LEU A 209 -11.44 11.53 0.25
CA LEU A 209 -11.18 10.65 1.38
C LEU A 209 -11.52 9.23 0.96
N MET A 210 -10.49 8.39 0.88
CA MET A 210 -10.63 6.96 0.66
C MET A 210 -10.86 6.25 2.00
N SER A 211 -11.54 5.11 1.98
CA SER A 211 -11.54 4.15 3.10
C SER A 211 -10.11 3.93 3.58
N TRP A 212 -9.91 3.99 4.89
CA TRP A 212 -8.57 3.97 5.48
C TRP A 212 -7.93 2.59 5.34
N GLY A 213 -6.64 2.55 4.98
CA GLY A 213 -5.88 1.32 4.82
C GLY A 213 -4.41 1.56 4.45
N HIS A 214 -3.75 0.49 4.03
CA HIS A 214 -2.34 0.45 3.68
C HIS A 214 -1.97 1.43 2.55
N ASP A 215 -2.82 1.59 1.52
CA ASP A 215 -2.63 2.55 0.43
C ASP A 215 -2.40 3.98 0.95
N ASP A 216 -3.36 4.49 1.73
CA ASP A 216 -3.38 5.88 2.17
C ASP A 216 -2.30 6.14 3.24
N TYR A 217 -2.01 5.12 4.07
CA TYR A 217 -0.89 5.17 5.00
C TYR A 217 0.46 5.23 4.26
N MET A 218 0.71 4.35 3.29
CA MET A 218 1.97 4.38 2.52
C MET A 218 2.12 5.63 1.67
N TYR A 219 1.02 6.16 1.14
CA TYR A 219 1.03 7.46 0.48
C TYR A 219 1.48 8.57 1.45
N MET A 220 0.97 8.60 2.69
CA MET A 220 1.43 9.58 3.68
C MET A 220 2.89 9.37 4.06
N VAL A 221 3.31 8.12 4.26
CA VAL A 221 4.71 7.77 4.54
C VAL A 221 5.64 8.30 3.46
N THR A 222 5.37 7.99 2.19
CA THR A 222 6.20 8.43 1.05
C THR A 222 6.22 9.95 0.90
N LYS A 223 5.07 10.60 1.08
CA LYS A 223 4.93 12.06 0.97
C LYS A 223 5.67 12.81 2.07
N GLU A 224 5.45 12.46 3.34
CA GLU A 224 6.03 13.17 4.48
C GLU A 224 7.53 12.89 4.64
N ASN A 225 7.99 11.69 4.26
CA ASN A 225 9.42 11.39 4.14
C ASN A 225 10.05 11.97 2.87
N LYS A 226 9.31 12.71 2.03
CA LYS A 226 9.84 13.39 0.84
C LYS A 226 10.57 12.45 -0.11
N SER A 227 9.96 11.28 -0.35
CA SER A 227 10.39 10.36 -1.39
C SER A 227 10.60 11.11 -2.72
N THR A 228 11.61 10.67 -3.46
CA THR A 228 11.97 11.16 -4.78
C THR A 228 11.24 10.42 -5.91
N LEU A 229 10.38 9.45 -5.56
CA LEU A 229 9.51 8.77 -6.50
C LEU A 229 8.61 9.76 -7.26
N PRO A 230 8.33 9.51 -8.55
CA PRO A 230 7.48 10.38 -9.35
C PRO A 230 6.03 10.39 -8.83
N SER A 231 5.26 11.42 -9.15
CA SER A 231 3.85 11.53 -8.72
C SER A 231 3.01 10.31 -9.14
N THR A 232 3.30 9.72 -10.29
CA THR A 232 2.68 8.47 -10.77
C THR A 232 2.89 7.30 -9.81
N ALA A 233 4.08 7.15 -9.21
CA ALA A 233 4.33 6.11 -8.20
C ALA A 233 3.48 6.32 -6.95
N LEU A 234 3.40 7.57 -6.48
CA LEU A 234 2.59 7.94 -5.32
C LEU A 234 1.09 7.73 -5.60
N PHE A 235 0.65 7.97 -6.84
CA PHE A 235 -0.71 7.67 -7.30
C PHE A 235 -0.99 6.16 -7.27
N ILE A 236 -0.07 5.35 -7.80
CA ILE A 236 -0.18 3.88 -7.75
C ILE A 236 -0.31 3.42 -6.29
N ILE A 237 0.62 3.82 -5.41
CA ILE A 237 0.61 3.42 -3.99
C ILE A 237 -0.72 3.78 -3.33
N ARG A 238 -1.26 4.97 -3.60
CA ARG A 238 -2.49 5.45 -2.95
C ARG A 238 -3.78 4.81 -3.48
N PHE A 239 -3.78 4.25 -4.68
CA PHE A 239 -5.02 3.84 -5.36
C PHE A 239 -4.97 2.43 -5.94
N HIS A 240 -3.94 1.63 -5.65
CA HIS A 240 -3.82 0.26 -6.15
C HIS A 240 -4.89 -0.70 -5.61
N SER A 241 -5.47 -0.40 -4.45
CA SER A 241 -6.63 -1.13 -3.94
C SER A 241 -7.97 -0.56 -4.43
N PHE A 242 -7.99 0.51 -5.23
CA PHE A 242 -9.23 1.19 -5.65
C PHE A 242 -9.90 0.50 -6.87
N TYR A 243 -10.18 -0.80 -6.74
CA TYR A 243 -10.74 -1.66 -7.79
C TYR A 243 -12.02 -1.13 -8.44
N PRO A 244 -13.00 -0.55 -7.70
CA PRO A 244 -14.15 0.11 -8.31
C PRO A 244 -13.76 1.11 -9.41
N LEU A 245 -12.66 1.84 -9.25
CA LEU A 245 -12.15 2.76 -10.26
C LEU A 245 -11.41 2.03 -11.39
N HIS A 246 -10.29 1.37 -11.09
CA HIS A 246 -9.35 0.93 -12.14
C HIS A 246 -9.79 -0.35 -12.86
N ARG A 247 -10.69 -1.14 -12.26
CA ARG A 247 -11.29 -2.34 -12.88
C ARG A 247 -12.70 -2.09 -13.40
N SER A 248 -13.57 -1.46 -12.60
CA SER A 248 -14.99 -1.31 -12.94
C SER A 248 -15.34 0.02 -13.60
N GLY A 249 -14.43 1.01 -13.56
CA GLY A 249 -14.63 2.33 -14.16
C GLY A 249 -15.58 3.26 -13.39
N ALA A 250 -15.92 2.92 -12.15
CA ALA A 250 -16.70 3.76 -11.25
C ALA A 250 -15.90 5.00 -10.80
N TYR A 251 -16.58 5.97 -10.18
CA TYR A 251 -15.98 7.17 -9.58
C TYR A 251 -15.19 8.11 -10.52
N LYS A 252 -15.19 7.89 -11.84
CA LYS A 252 -14.55 8.77 -12.83
C LYS A 252 -15.01 10.23 -12.76
N HIS A 253 -16.21 10.51 -12.22
CA HIS A 253 -16.71 11.87 -12.02
C HIS A 253 -15.95 12.68 -10.96
N LEU A 254 -15.10 12.04 -10.15
CA LEU A 254 -14.25 12.71 -9.15
C LEU A 254 -12.84 13.01 -9.69
N MET A 255 -12.43 12.35 -10.77
CA MET A 255 -11.08 12.46 -11.35
C MET A 255 -10.85 13.80 -12.04
N ASN A 256 -9.62 14.31 -11.92
CA ASN A 256 -9.10 15.39 -12.76
C ASN A 256 -8.23 14.84 -13.91
N ASP A 257 -7.67 15.72 -14.75
CA ASP A 257 -6.85 15.31 -15.90
C ASP A 257 -5.57 14.55 -15.49
N GLU A 258 -4.95 14.90 -14.36
CA GLU A 258 -3.76 14.21 -13.85
C GLU A 258 -4.08 12.79 -13.40
N ASP A 259 -5.23 12.59 -12.74
CA ASP A 259 -5.71 11.26 -12.33
C ASP A 259 -5.95 10.36 -13.55
N VAL A 260 -6.46 10.92 -14.66
CA VAL A 260 -6.72 10.17 -15.90
C VAL A 260 -5.42 9.66 -16.52
N GLU A 261 -4.36 10.45 -16.49
CA GLU A 261 -3.05 10.03 -17.00
C GLU A 261 -2.40 8.99 -16.08
N ASN A 262 -2.46 9.18 -14.76
CA ASN A 262 -1.91 8.23 -13.81
C ASN A 262 -2.68 6.90 -13.76
N LEU A 263 -3.98 6.90 -14.07
CA LEU A 263 -4.81 5.68 -14.13
C LEU A 263 -4.25 4.65 -15.11
N LYS A 264 -3.63 5.09 -16.21
CA LYS A 264 -3.01 4.18 -17.20
C LYS A 264 -1.89 3.36 -16.56
N TRP A 265 -1.04 4.03 -15.77
CA TRP A 265 0.06 3.37 -15.04
C TRP A 265 -0.44 2.50 -13.90
N LEU A 266 -1.50 2.92 -13.21
CA LEU A 266 -2.16 2.10 -12.20
C LEU A 266 -2.70 0.79 -12.80
N GLN A 267 -3.32 0.84 -13.98
CA GLN A 267 -3.79 -0.37 -14.66
C GLN A 267 -2.65 -1.30 -15.08
N ILE A 268 -1.51 -0.74 -15.52
CA ILE A 268 -0.28 -1.50 -15.78
C ILE A 268 0.22 -2.16 -14.49
N PHE A 269 0.32 -1.40 -13.40
CA PHE A 269 0.78 -1.90 -12.11
C PHE A 269 -0.09 -3.04 -11.59
N ASN A 270 -1.42 -2.88 -11.63
CA ASN A 270 -2.40 -3.85 -11.14
C ASN A 270 -2.26 -5.23 -11.82
N LYS A 271 -1.79 -5.29 -13.08
CA LYS A 271 -1.46 -6.56 -13.74
C LYS A 271 -0.43 -7.34 -12.91
N TYR A 272 0.63 -6.68 -12.46
CA TYR A 272 1.71 -7.33 -11.74
C TYR A 272 1.34 -7.65 -10.31
N ASP A 273 0.73 -6.71 -9.58
CA ASP A 273 0.22 -6.94 -8.23
C ASP A 273 -0.73 -8.15 -8.20
N LEU A 274 -1.73 -8.20 -9.09
CA LEU A 274 -2.69 -9.29 -9.07
C LEU A 274 -2.10 -10.62 -9.55
N TYR A 275 -1.42 -10.62 -10.69
CA TYR A 275 -1.13 -11.87 -11.41
C TYR A 275 0.23 -12.47 -11.10
N SER A 276 1.16 -11.72 -10.50
CA SER A 276 2.49 -12.24 -10.13
C SER A 276 2.45 -13.18 -8.91
N LYS A 277 1.33 -13.20 -8.17
CA LYS A 277 1.08 -14.08 -7.02
C LYS A 277 1.32 -15.54 -7.40
N SER A 278 2.35 -16.14 -6.82
CA SER A 278 2.82 -17.47 -7.19
C SER A 278 3.32 -18.26 -5.99
N ASN A 279 3.28 -19.58 -6.08
CA ASN A 279 3.97 -20.46 -5.12
C ASN A 279 5.48 -20.57 -5.42
N VAL A 280 5.96 -19.98 -6.52
CA VAL A 280 7.38 -19.91 -6.84
C VAL A 280 8.01 -18.75 -6.06
N ARG A 281 8.87 -19.09 -5.11
CA ARG A 281 9.54 -18.12 -4.24
C ARG A 281 10.68 -17.39 -4.93
N ILE A 282 10.88 -16.14 -4.54
CA ILE A 282 12.01 -15.33 -4.99
C ILE A 282 13.22 -15.59 -4.08
N ASP A 283 14.40 -15.74 -4.67
CA ASP A 283 15.65 -15.82 -3.91
C ASP A 283 15.99 -14.43 -3.34
N VAL A 284 15.54 -14.18 -2.11
CA VAL A 284 15.64 -12.90 -1.41
C VAL A 284 17.09 -12.41 -1.37
N GLU A 285 18.05 -13.27 -1.02
CA GLU A 285 19.47 -12.89 -0.89
C GLU A 285 20.08 -12.46 -2.22
N LYS A 286 19.61 -13.05 -3.33
CA LYS A 286 20.06 -12.69 -4.67
C LYS A 286 19.53 -11.32 -5.13
N VAL A 287 18.29 -10.98 -4.79
CA VAL A 287 17.65 -9.74 -5.26
C VAL A 287 17.81 -8.56 -4.29
N LYS A 288 18.01 -8.83 -2.99
CA LYS A 288 18.17 -7.82 -1.93
C LYS A 288 19.18 -6.72 -2.26
N PRO A 289 20.40 -7.01 -2.79
CA PRO A 289 21.35 -5.94 -3.13
C PRO A 289 20.81 -4.94 -4.16
N TYR A 290 20.01 -5.42 -5.13
CA TYR A 290 19.40 -4.54 -6.13
C TYR A 290 18.36 -3.61 -5.49
N TYR A 291 17.44 -4.15 -4.71
CA TYR A 291 16.39 -3.34 -4.08
C TYR A 291 16.92 -2.38 -3.03
N LEU A 292 17.95 -2.78 -2.26
CA LEU A 292 18.66 -1.85 -1.37
C LEU A 292 19.27 -0.67 -2.14
N SER A 293 19.81 -0.90 -3.34
CA SER A 293 20.33 0.20 -4.18
C SER A 293 19.25 1.15 -4.68
N LEU A 294 18.02 0.67 -4.92
CA LEU A 294 16.88 1.53 -5.27
C LEU A 294 16.40 2.33 -4.06
N ILE A 295 16.33 1.70 -2.89
CA ILE A 295 15.99 2.37 -1.63
C ILE A 295 17.01 3.47 -1.32
N GLU A 296 18.31 3.21 -1.50
CA GLU A 296 19.36 4.21 -1.29
C GLU A 296 19.29 5.35 -2.32
N LYS A 297 18.97 5.04 -3.59
CA LYS A 297 18.72 6.05 -4.63
C LYS A 297 17.58 6.98 -4.20
N ASP A 298 16.54 6.44 -3.57
CA ASP A 298 15.50 7.24 -2.92
C ASP A 298 15.92 7.73 -1.52
N SER A 299 16.96 8.57 -1.51
CA SER A 299 17.73 9.06 -0.35
C SER A 299 16.97 9.72 0.83
N ASN A 300 15.64 9.75 0.79
CA ASN A 300 14.78 10.27 1.86
C ASN A 300 13.74 9.24 2.39
N MET A 301 13.63 8.03 1.84
CA MET A 301 12.62 7.03 2.27
C MET A 301 12.97 6.23 3.53
N ASP A 302 14.16 6.43 4.11
CA ASP A 302 14.46 5.88 5.44
C ASP A 302 13.55 6.61 6.44
N LEU A 303 12.67 5.91 7.18
CA LEU A 303 11.71 6.52 8.14
C LEU A 303 12.40 7.22 9.33
N ARG A 304 13.72 7.38 9.25
CA ARG A 304 14.52 8.16 10.16
C ARG A 304 14.27 9.61 9.88
N ARG A 305 13.68 10.29 10.86
CA ARG A 305 13.83 11.74 10.95
C ARG A 305 15.35 11.96 10.90
N LYS A 306 15.87 12.57 9.84
CA LYS A 306 17.18 13.23 9.90
C LYS A 306 17.03 14.25 11.01
N THR A 307 17.32 13.87 12.25
CA THR A 307 17.65 14.80 13.31
C THR A 307 18.67 15.72 12.69
N ASP A 308 18.30 16.98 12.54
CA ASP A 308 19.13 17.98 11.90
C ASP A 308 20.30 18.29 12.85
N HIS A 309 21.27 17.38 12.91
CA HIS A 309 22.49 17.54 13.67
C HIS A 309 23.38 18.66 13.09
N ARG A 310 22.93 19.37 12.04
CA ARG A 310 23.64 20.54 11.50
C ARG A 310 23.49 21.79 12.37
N ASN A 311 22.68 21.77 13.44
CA ASN A 311 22.55 22.88 14.38
C ASN A 311 22.92 22.57 15.83
N GLU A 312 23.43 21.37 16.14
CA GLU A 312 23.98 21.10 17.47
C GLU A 312 25.41 21.61 17.53
N LYS A 313 25.59 22.77 18.19
CA LYS A 313 26.93 23.21 18.59
C LYS A 313 27.55 22.14 19.48
N PRO A 314 28.84 21.80 19.29
CA PRO A 314 29.52 20.84 20.16
C PRO A 314 29.38 21.31 21.61
N ILE A 315 28.84 20.44 22.46
CA ILE A 315 28.74 20.68 23.90
C ILE A 315 30.16 20.67 24.44
N THR A 316 30.73 21.86 24.65
CA THR A 316 32.00 22.00 25.36
C THR A 316 31.76 21.77 26.83
N ALA A 317 32.45 20.80 27.43
CA ALA A 317 32.38 20.54 28.86
C ALA A 317 32.69 21.81 29.67
N PRO A 318 31.96 22.09 30.76
CA PRO A 318 32.23 23.27 31.59
C PRO A 318 33.66 23.22 32.16
N PRO A 319 34.35 24.37 32.29
CA PRO A 319 35.77 24.42 32.71
C PRO A 319 36.09 23.64 33.99
N SER A 320 35.13 23.53 34.91
CA SER A 320 35.26 22.79 36.17
C SER A 320 35.41 21.27 36.02
N LEU A 321 35.04 20.69 34.87
CA LEU A 321 35.18 19.26 34.57
C LEU A 321 36.58 18.94 33.99
N LEU A 322 37.16 19.87 33.23
CA LEU A 322 38.51 19.75 32.68
C LEU A 322 39.60 19.84 33.77
N GLU A 323 39.37 20.68 34.79
CA GLU A 323 40.33 20.88 35.90
C GLU A 323 40.43 19.66 36.83
N LYS A 324 39.41 18.78 36.87
CA LYS A 324 39.46 17.52 37.61
C LYS A 324 40.12 16.36 36.84
N MET A 325 40.42 16.54 35.56
CA MET A 325 40.99 15.49 34.70
C MET A 325 42.52 15.43 34.69
N GLU A 326 43.21 16.37 35.35
CA GLU A 326 44.68 16.32 35.48
C GLU A 326 45.19 15.30 36.50
N ASN A 327 44.29 14.71 37.30
CA ASN A 327 44.63 13.68 38.29
C ASN A 327 43.96 12.34 37.95
N GLY A 328 44.50 11.65 36.95
CA GLY A 328 44.70 10.20 37.04
C GLY A 328 43.52 9.24 36.90
N VAL A 329 42.47 9.51 36.10
CA VAL A 329 41.60 8.45 35.49
C VAL A 329 41.00 8.90 34.13
N GLY A 330 41.67 9.79 33.39
CA GLY A 330 41.06 10.52 32.25
C GLY A 330 40.87 9.76 30.93
N SER A 331 41.41 8.55 30.77
CA SER A 331 41.43 7.89 29.44
C SER A 331 40.11 7.18 29.07
N LEU A 332 39.39 6.61 30.05
CA LEU A 332 38.16 5.85 29.78
C LEU A 332 36.94 6.74 29.53
N LEU A 333 36.88 7.91 30.17
CA LEU A 333 35.77 8.87 30.02
C LEU A 333 35.77 9.55 28.64
N ILE A 334 36.95 9.86 28.10
CA ILE A 334 37.12 10.45 26.76
C ILE A 334 36.71 9.45 25.67
N TYR A 335 36.93 8.15 25.88
CA TYR A 335 36.50 7.13 24.93
C TYR A 335 34.96 6.96 24.92
N LEU A 336 34.31 7.06 26.08
CA LEU A 336 32.85 6.96 26.21
C LEU A 336 32.12 8.23 25.73
N LEU A 337 32.72 9.42 25.89
CA LEU A 337 32.16 10.69 25.37
C LEU A 337 32.31 10.86 23.86
N ASN A 338 33.26 10.16 23.22
CA ASN A 338 33.45 10.18 21.76
C ASN A 338 32.65 9.10 21.02
N LEU A 339 32.04 8.17 21.73
CA LEU A 339 30.97 7.34 21.21
C LEU A 339 29.67 8.12 21.41
N TRP A 340 28.89 8.31 20.35
CA TRP A 340 27.65 9.09 20.38
C TRP A 340 26.62 8.39 21.28
N VAL A 341 26.62 8.70 22.57
CA VAL A 341 25.66 8.14 23.52
C VAL A 341 24.78 9.23 24.10
N ASP A 342 23.48 8.91 24.17
CA ASP A 342 22.39 9.65 24.79
C ASP A 342 22.78 10.29 26.15
N GLU A 343 22.32 11.53 26.41
CA GLU A 343 22.58 12.29 27.65
C GLU A 343 22.30 11.47 28.93
N SER A 344 21.31 10.58 28.89
CA SER A 344 20.95 9.71 30.01
C SER A 344 22.07 8.73 30.39
N VAL A 345 22.89 8.29 29.44
CA VAL A 345 24.03 7.39 29.69
C VAL A 345 25.22 8.16 30.25
N VAL A 346 25.45 9.40 29.80
CA VAL A 346 26.51 10.27 30.33
C VAL A 346 26.27 10.60 31.80
N VAL A 347 25.01 10.86 32.18
CA VAL A 347 24.61 11.09 33.57
C VAL A 347 24.79 9.83 34.42
N PHE A 348 24.44 8.66 33.88
CA PHE A 348 24.61 7.37 34.59
C PHE A 348 26.09 7.04 34.84
N VAL A 349 26.95 7.18 33.83
CA VAL A 349 28.39 6.89 33.94
C VAL A 349 29.08 7.87 34.88
N SER A 350 28.71 9.15 34.84
CA SER A 350 29.24 10.17 35.75
C SER A 350 28.87 9.91 37.20
N LYS A 351 27.66 9.38 37.47
CA LYS A 351 27.21 8.99 38.80
C LYS A 351 27.95 7.74 39.32
N LEU A 352 28.19 6.77 38.43
CA LEU A 352 28.94 5.56 38.75
C LEU A 352 30.40 5.84 39.09
N VAL A 353 31.05 6.76 38.36
CA VAL A 353 32.45 7.16 38.63
C VAL A 353 32.56 7.91 39.95
N TYR A 354 31.58 8.76 40.29
CA TYR A 354 31.55 9.49 41.57
C TYR A 354 31.39 8.56 42.80
N GLU A 355 30.72 7.42 42.65
CA GLU A 355 30.58 6.44 43.73
C GLU A 355 31.81 5.51 43.88
N LEU A 356 32.71 5.48 42.89
CA LEU A 356 33.87 4.59 42.82
C LEU A 356 35.23 5.28 43.10
N THR A 357 35.22 6.59 43.36
CA THR A 357 36.40 7.42 43.73
C THR A 357 36.11 8.18 45.01
#